data_AF-A0A967W559-F1
#
_entry.id   AF-A0A967W559-F1
#
_cell.length_a   1.000
_cell.length_b   1.000
_cell.length_c   1.000
_cell.angle_alpha   90.00
_cell.angle_beta   90.00
_cell.angle_gamma   90.00
#
_symmetry.space_group_name_H-M   'P 1'
#
loop_
_entity.id
_entity.type
_entity.pdbx_description
1 polymer ?
#
loop_
_entity_poly.entity_id
_entity_poly.type
_entity_poly.pdbx_seq_one_letter_code
_entity_poly.pdbx_strand_id
1 'polypeptide(L)' 'PNFVVQGGDIEREDGFGGPDFVIPTEASEDEFVRGAVGIASAGPDTEGSQYFIMHQWKPHL' A
#
# COMPACT_ATOMS: atom_id res chain seq x y z
N PRO A 1 5.42 11.29 -8.99
CA PRO A 1 6.69 10.55 -9.16
C PRO A 1 7.66 10.83 -7.99
N ASN A 2 8.46 9.85 -7.56
CA ASN A 2 9.37 9.89 -6.38
C ASN A 2 8.72 9.79 -4.99
N PHE A 3 7.48 9.34 -4.90
CA PHE A 3 6.82 9.21 -3.61
C PHE A 3 7.05 7.82 -3.01
N VAL A 4 6.44 6.82 -3.62
CA VAL A 4 6.56 5.41 -3.27
C VAL A 4 6.97 4.59 -4.50
N VAL A 5 7.49 3.40 -4.24
CA VAL A 5 7.50 2.30 -5.20
C VAL A 5 6.37 1.36 -4.79
N GLN A 6 5.42 1.07 -5.67
CA GLN A 6 4.26 0.22 -5.40
C GLN A 6 4.25 -0.99 -6.33
N GLY A 7 3.76 -2.11 -5.83
CA GLY A 7 3.55 -3.35 -6.58
C GLY A 7 2.64 -4.31 -5.83
N GLY A 8 2.67 -5.59 -6.20
CA GLY A 8 1.88 -6.63 -5.54
C GLY A 8 0.47 -6.81 -6.11
N ASP A 9 0.16 -6.27 -7.28
CA ASP A 9 -1.01 -6.70 -8.06
C ASP A 9 -0.72 -8.09 -8.62
N ILE A 10 -1.39 -9.11 -8.08
CA ILE A 10 -1.17 -10.52 -8.42
C ILE A 10 -2.07 -11.03 -9.56
N GLU A 11 -3.03 -10.22 -10.01
CA GLU A 11 -4.06 -10.64 -10.97
C GLU A 11 -3.89 -9.94 -12.31
N ARG A 12 -3.73 -8.60 -12.29
CA ARG A 12 -3.78 -7.76 -13.49
C ARG A 12 -2.47 -7.10 -13.85
N GLU A 13 -1.54 -7.01 -12.88
CA GLU A 13 -0.23 -6.37 -13.04
C GLU A 13 -0.30 -4.89 -13.53
N ASP A 14 -1.47 -4.25 -13.41
CA ASP A 14 -1.74 -2.88 -13.87
C ASP A 14 -2.13 -1.93 -12.73
N GLY A 15 -2.18 -2.44 -11.50
CA GLY A 15 -2.52 -1.71 -10.28
C GLY A 15 -4.01 -1.76 -9.93
N PHE A 16 -4.84 -2.40 -10.76
CA PHE A 16 -6.29 -2.54 -10.53
C PHE A 16 -6.72 -3.97 -10.20
N GLY A 17 -5.79 -4.92 -10.12
CA GLY A 17 -6.06 -6.28 -9.68
C GLY A 17 -5.73 -6.51 -8.20
N GLY A 18 -6.13 -7.68 -7.72
CA GLY A 18 -5.92 -8.11 -6.35
C GLY A 18 -6.42 -9.54 -6.11
N PRO A 19 -6.30 -10.06 -4.89
CA PRO A 19 -6.84 -11.37 -4.54
C PRO A 19 -8.37 -11.33 -4.38
N ASP A 20 -9.01 -12.50 -4.38
CA ASP A 20 -10.45 -12.69 -4.10
C ASP A 20 -10.82 -12.51 -2.61
N PHE A 21 -9.95 -11.87 -1.83
CA PHE A 21 -10.16 -11.60 -0.40
C PHE A 21 -9.74 -10.18 -0.05
N VAL A 22 -10.23 -9.71 1.09
CA VAL A 22 -9.88 -8.43 1.68
C VAL A 22 -9.14 -8.68 3.00
N ILE A 23 -8.10 -7.90 3.25
CA ILE A 23 -7.46 -7.80 4.55
C ILE A 23 -8.13 -6.63 5.30
N PRO A 24 -8.63 -6.81 6.54
CA PRO A 24 -9.14 -5.70 7.33
C PRO A 24 -8.05 -4.68 7.67
N THR A 25 -8.44 -3.42 7.87
CA THR A 25 -7.51 -2.36 8.24
C THR A 25 -6.85 -2.64 9.58
N GLU A 26 -5.52 -2.74 9.59
CA GLU A 26 -4.70 -2.76 10.81
C GLU A 26 -3.92 -1.44 10.91
N ALA A 27 -4.54 -0.43 11.51
CA ALA A 27 -3.94 0.89 11.62
C ALA A 27 -2.69 0.87 12.53
N SER A 28 -1.62 1.54 12.09
CA SER A 28 -0.41 1.76 12.89
C SER A 28 -0.30 3.24 13.27
N GLU A 29 0.33 3.50 14.41
CA GLU A 29 0.77 4.85 14.81
C GLU A 29 2.14 5.21 14.23
N ASP A 30 2.83 4.26 13.57
CA ASP A 30 4.13 4.48 12.95
C ASP A 30 4.02 5.41 11.73
N GLU A 31 4.95 6.36 11.63
CA GLU A 31 5.03 7.25 10.49
C GLU A 31 5.62 6.56 9.24
N PHE A 32 5.10 6.91 8.07
CA PHE A 32 5.69 6.53 6.78
C PHE A 32 6.96 7.35 6.46
N VAL A 33 8.05 7.03 7.14
CA VAL A 33 9.40 7.52 6.84
C VAL A 33 10.02 6.77 5.65
N ARG A 34 11.13 7.26 5.10
CA ARG A 34 11.83 6.59 4.00
C ARG A 34 12.19 5.15 4.39
N GLY A 35 11.85 4.20 3.53
CA GLY A 35 12.06 2.77 3.73
C GLY A 35 10.93 2.05 4.48
N ALA A 36 9.95 2.78 5.04
CA ALA A 36 8.75 2.16 5.59
C ALA A 36 7.97 1.41 4.50
N VAL A 37 7.28 0.35 4.90
CA VAL A 37 6.46 -0.51 4.05
C VAL A 37 5.02 -0.45 4.54
N GLY A 38 4.08 -0.32 3.60
CA GLY A 38 2.64 -0.34 3.91
C GLY A 38 1.85 -1.16 2.90
N ILE A 39 0.64 -1.53 3.28
CA ILE A 39 -0.33 -2.16 2.38
C ILE A 39 -1.12 -1.04 1.69
N ALA A 40 -1.27 -1.14 0.37
CA ALA A 40 -2.04 -0.16 -0.39
C ALA A 40 -3.53 -0.46 -0.25
N SER A 41 -4.34 0.60 -0.13
CA SER A 41 -5.79 0.50 -0.05
C SER A 41 -6.49 1.63 -0.81
N ALA A 42 -7.75 1.40 -1.17
CA ALA A 42 -8.67 2.38 -1.74
C ALA A 42 -9.59 3.01 -0.67
N GLY A 43 -9.23 2.86 0.61
CA GLY A 43 -10.02 3.20 1.79
C GLY A 43 -9.96 2.10 2.85
N PRO A 44 -10.49 2.33 4.06
CA PRO A 44 -10.53 1.30 5.10
C PRO A 44 -11.19 0.01 4.61
N ASP A 45 -10.58 -1.12 4.93
CA ASP A 45 -11.04 -2.49 4.64
C ASP A 45 -11.13 -2.75 3.14
N THR A 46 -10.10 -2.32 2.40
CA THR A 46 -9.93 -2.58 0.96
C THR A 46 -8.53 -3.08 0.62
N GLU A 47 -7.74 -3.37 1.64
CA GLU A 47 -6.40 -3.94 1.54
C GLU A 47 -6.44 -5.34 0.91
N GLY A 48 -5.39 -5.67 0.17
CA GLY A 48 -5.22 -6.96 -0.49
C GLY A 48 -3.76 -7.35 -0.58
N SER A 49 -3.27 -7.66 -1.78
CA SER A 49 -1.88 -8.05 -2.00
C SER A 49 -0.94 -6.89 -2.37
N GLN A 50 -1.49 -5.71 -2.69
CA GLN A 50 -0.70 -4.57 -3.11
C GLN A 50 0.00 -3.90 -1.91
N TYR A 51 1.27 -3.55 -2.09
CA TYR A 51 2.09 -2.91 -1.07
C TYR A 51 2.95 -1.81 -1.67
N PHE A 52 3.44 -0.92 -0.82
CA PHE A 52 4.34 0.15 -1.22
C PHE A 52 5.55 0.27 -0.30
N ILE A 53 6.65 0.79 -0.84
CA ILE A 53 7.87 1.14 -0.12
C ILE A 53 8.09 2.64 -0.27
N MET A 54 8.25 3.33 0.87
CA MET A 54 8.46 4.77 0.91
C MET A 54 9.84 5.15 0.36
N HIS A 55 9.87 5.96 -0.69
CA HIS A 55 11.12 6.49 -1.24
C HIS A 55 11.45 7.90 -0.70
N GLN A 56 10.42 8.68 -0.38
CA GLN A 56 10.53 10.00 0.28
C GLN A 56 9.53 10.09 1.44
N TRP A 57 9.92 10.76 2.53
CA TRP A 57 8.99 11.06 3.62
C TRP A 57 7.87 12.00 3.15
N LYS A 58 6.62 11.62 3.43
CA LYS A 58 5.46 12.49 3.27
C LYS A 58 4.47 12.24 4.41
N PRO A 59 4.26 13.22 5.29
CA PRO A 59 3.47 13.05 6.51
C PRO A 59 1.94 13.06 6.30
N HIS A 60 1.45 12.87 5.07
CA HIS A 60 0.02 12.85 4.76
C HIS A 60 -0.48 11.48 4.28
N LEU A 61 0.42 10.49 4.23
CA LEU A 61 0.07 9.09 4.28
C LEU A 61 0.07 8.64 5.74
#